data_AF-A0A5U3ETM0-F1
#
_entry.id   AF-A0A5U3ETM0-F1
#
_cell.length_a   1.000
_cell.length_b   1.000
_cell.length_c   1.000
_cell.angle_alpha   90.00
_cell.angle_beta   90.00
_cell.angle_gamma   90.00
#
_symmetry.space_group_name_H-M   'P 1'
#
loop_
_entity.id
_entity.type
_entity.pdbx_description
1 polymer ?
#
loop_
_entity_poly.entity_id
_entity_poly.type
_entity_poly.pdbx_seq_one_letter_code
_entity_poly.pdbx_strand_id
1 'polypeptide(L)'
;MTIADITYGIPAEVWPRDYSNVKNSLMFWRKSLIPVRVTMEDGQVFCMYVHGLMSSRNKVDLCPAPFDKDNRVRLPLERVSTIESGVIEDIAYHFTGRITIHPDYVNNMPSRRGVRTPAAAGILLLFQWVTKSHSF
;
A
#
# COMPACT_ATOMS: atom_id res chain seq x y z
N MET A 1 -14.50 -3.07 20.87
CA MET A 1 -13.25 -2.42 21.30
C MET A 1 -12.67 -1.68 20.11
N THR A 2 -12.76 -0.36 20.10
CA THR A 2 -12.13 0.50 19.09
C THR A 2 -10.66 0.66 19.45
N ILE A 3 -9.78 0.05 18.65
CA ILE A 3 -8.33 0.23 18.78
C ILE A 3 -8.03 1.66 18.30
N ALA A 4 -7.78 2.55 19.25
CA ALA A 4 -7.33 3.91 18.98
C ALA A 4 -5.85 3.85 18.59
N ASP A 5 -5.50 4.56 17.53
CA ASP A 5 -4.09 4.78 17.20
C ASP A 5 -3.46 5.66 18.30
N ILE A 6 -2.16 5.46 18.58
CA ILE A 6 -1.44 6.17 19.65
C ILE A 6 -1.29 7.69 19.42
N THR A 7 -1.85 8.18 18.30
CA THR A 7 -1.78 9.58 17.86
C THR A 7 -3.20 10.17 17.89
N TYR A 8 -3.47 10.97 18.92
CA TYR A 8 -4.64 11.87 19.04
C TYR A 8 -6.05 11.27 18.84
N GLY A 9 -6.28 9.99 19.14
CA GLY A 9 -7.64 9.42 19.12
C GLY A 9 -8.23 9.23 17.72
N ILE A 10 -7.40 9.23 16.68
CA ILE A 10 -7.80 8.85 15.33
C ILE A 10 -8.05 7.33 15.33
N PRO A 11 -9.19 6.85 14.79
CA PRO A 11 -9.41 5.42 14.65
C PRO A 11 -8.30 4.82 13.79
N ALA A 12 -7.68 3.75 14.27
CA ALA A 12 -6.59 3.10 13.55
C ALA A 12 -7.03 2.74 12.12
N GLU A 13 -6.14 2.95 11.15
CA GLU A 13 -6.41 2.62 9.75
C GLU A 13 -6.75 1.12 9.63
N VAL A 14 -7.99 0.83 9.20
CA VAL A 14 -8.47 -0.54 9.05
C VAL A 14 -8.05 -1.08 7.69
N TRP A 15 -7.26 -2.15 7.71
CA TRP A 15 -6.90 -2.91 6.51
C TRP A 15 -7.93 -4.01 6.26
N PRO A 16 -8.31 -4.28 4.99
CA PRO A 16 -7.94 -3.56 3.77
C PRO A 16 -8.67 -2.21 3.64
N ARG A 17 -7.97 -1.20 3.11
CA ARG A 17 -8.52 0.14 2.86
C ARG A 17 -9.71 0.07 1.90
N ASP A 18 -10.78 0.80 2.20
CA ASP A 18 -11.92 0.94 1.28
C ASP A 18 -11.61 1.95 0.17
N TYR A 19 -11.57 1.46 -1.07
CA TYR A 19 -11.30 2.26 -2.27
C TYR A 19 -12.58 2.68 -3.02
N SER A 20 -13.77 2.46 -2.48
CA SER A 20 -15.04 2.72 -3.20
C SER A 20 -15.17 4.16 -3.69
N ASN A 21 -14.83 5.14 -2.85
CA ASN A 21 -14.87 6.56 -3.23
C ASN A 21 -13.83 6.89 -4.31
N VAL A 22 -12.62 6.34 -4.21
CA VAL A 22 -11.56 6.52 -5.20
C VAL A 22 -11.98 5.94 -6.55
N LYS A 23 -12.62 4.75 -6.55
CA LYS A 23 -13.15 4.13 -7.76
C LYS A 23 -14.21 5.00 -8.44
N ASN A 24 -15.09 5.63 -7.66
CA ASN A 24 -16.11 6.54 -8.18
C ASN A 24 -15.47 7.78 -8.84
N SER A 25 -14.50 8.41 -8.19
CA SER A 25 -13.78 9.56 -8.74
C SER A 25 -13.01 9.20 -10.03
N LEU A 26 -12.33 8.07 -10.05
CA LEU A 26 -11.61 7.59 -11.25
C LEU A 26 -12.55 7.31 -12.42
N MET A 27 -13.74 6.77 -12.17
CA MET A 27 -14.76 6.56 -13.20
C MET A 27 -15.35 7.88 -13.71
N PHE A 28 -15.52 8.87 -12.82
CA PHE A 28 -15.91 10.22 -13.22
C PHE A 28 -14.86 10.86 -14.14
N TRP A 29 -13.58 10.86 -13.76
CA TRP A 29 -12.50 11.42 -14.59
C TRP A 29 -12.34 10.70 -15.93
N ARG A 30 -12.52 9.37 -15.95
CA ARG A 30 -12.58 8.60 -17.19
C ARG A 30 -13.70 9.08 -18.11
N LYS A 31 -14.92 9.25 -17.60
CA LYS A 31 -16.08 9.71 -18.39
C LYS A 31 -15.89 11.15 -18.89
N SER A 32 -15.28 11.99 -18.05
CA SER A 32 -15.03 13.40 -18.35
C SER A 32 -13.77 13.63 -19.21
N LEU A 33 -13.02 12.58 -19.55
CA LEU A 33 -11.76 12.65 -20.30
C LEU A 33 -10.74 13.60 -19.64
N ILE A 34 -10.69 13.60 -18.31
CA ILE A 34 -9.77 14.44 -17.54
C ILE A 34 -8.50 13.63 -17.27
N PRO A 35 -7.31 14.14 -17.64
CA PRO A 35 -6.04 13.50 -17.32
C PRO A 35 -5.80 13.53 -15.81
N VAL A 36 -5.14 12.49 -15.31
CA VAL A 36 -4.80 12.33 -13.90
C VAL A 36 -3.30 12.16 -13.74
N ARG A 37 -2.75 12.82 -12.71
CA ARG A 37 -1.40 12.60 -12.22
C ARG A 37 -1.46 11.67 -11.01
N VAL A 38 -0.89 10.50 -11.16
CA VAL A 38 -0.80 9.47 -10.12
C VAL A 38 0.63 9.41 -9.63
N THR A 39 0.83 9.73 -8.36
CA THR A 39 2.13 9.58 -7.68
C THR A 39 2.11 8.28 -6.90
N MET A 40 3.14 7.46 -7.09
CA MET A 40 3.35 6.23 -6.35
C MET A 40 4.10 6.52 -5.04
N GLU A 41 4.06 5.58 -4.10
CA GLU A 41 4.85 5.61 -2.86
C GLU A 41 6.36 5.75 -3.13
N ASP A 42 6.87 5.07 -4.17
CA ASP A 42 8.27 5.12 -4.59
C ASP A 42 8.69 6.47 -5.22
N GLY A 43 7.77 7.44 -5.33
CA GLY A 43 7.99 8.74 -5.97
C GLY A 43 7.88 8.72 -7.50
N GLN A 44 7.57 7.58 -8.12
CA GLN A 44 7.25 7.51 -9.54
C GLN A 44 5.95 8.26 -9.84
N VAL A 45 5.93 9.06 -10.91
CA VAL A 45 4.77 9.86 -11.31
C VAL A 45 4.30 9.42 -12.70
N PHE A 46 3.00 9.18 -12.83
CA PHE A 46 2.34 8.87 -14.09
C PHE A 46 1.26 9.91 -14.38
N CYS A 47 1.41 10.70 -15.44
CA CYS A 47 0.41 11.67 -15.88
C CYS A 47 -0.26 11.18 -17.17
N MET A 48 -1.48 10.65 -17.06
CA MET A 48 -2.14 9.87 -18.11
C MET A 48 -3.66 9.89 -17.94
N TYR A 49 -4.41 9.41 -18.92
CA TYR A 49 -5.87 9.25 -18.84
C TYR A 49 -6.24 7.95 -18.12
N VAL A 50 -7.39 7.93 -17.45
CA VAL A 50 -7.93 6.70 -16.86
C VAL A 50 -8.57 5.83 -17.95
N HIS A 51 -8.01 4.66 -18.20
CA HIS A 51 -8.58 3.67 -19.12
C HIS A 51 -9.71 2.88 -18.45
N GLY A 52 -9.51 2.46 -17.20
CA GLY A 52 -10.47 1.63 -16.46
C GLY A 52 -9.98 1.22 -15.07
N LEU A 53 -10.82 0.46 -14.37
CA LEU A 53 -10.51 -0.07 -13.04
C LEU A 53 -10.73 -1.58 -13.01
N MET A 54 -9.86 -2.28 -12.29
CA MET A 54 -10.01 -3.69 -11.97
C MET A 54 -10.44 -3.82 -10.51
N SER A 55 -11.74 -3.70 -10.26
CA SER A 55 -12.33 -3.61 -8.92
C SER A 55 -12.04 -4.79 -8.02
N SER A 56 -11.87 -6.00 -8.58
CA SER A 56 -11.59 -7.23 -7.83
C SER A 56 -10.16 -7.33 -7.29
N ARG A 57 -9.22 -6.55 -7.85
CA ARG A 57 -7.80 -6.56 -7.41
C ARG A 57 -7.27 -5.17 -7.05
N ASN A 58 -8.17 -4.20 -6.86
CA ASN A 58 -7.85 -2.79 -6.55
C ASN A 58 -6.75 -2.21 -7.44
N LYS A 59 -6.83 -2.42 -8.77
CA LYS A 59 -5.90 -1.83 -9.73
C LYS A 59 -6.58 -0.79 -10.63
N VAL A 60 -5.84 0.24 -11.01
CA VAL A 60 -6.22 1.25 -12.00
C VAL A 60 -5.38 1.07 -13.26
N ASP A 61 -6.04 1.21 -14.42
CA ASP A 61 -5.40 1.22 -15.72
C ASP A 61 -5.34 2.65 -16.24
N LEU A 62 -4.13 3.11 -16.55
CA LEU A 62 -3.86 4.41 -17.17
C LEU A 62 -3.43 4.23 -18.62
N CYS A 63 -3.71 5.22 -19.46
CA CYS A 63 -3.42 5.21 -20.89
C CYS A 63 -2.99 6.61 -21.40
N PRO A 64 -2.07 6.69 -22.39
CA PRO A 64 -1.48 7.96 -22.82
C PRO A 64 -2.47 8.82 -23.61
N ALA A 65 -3.38 8.17 -24.32
CA ALA A 65 -4.51 8.81 -25.00
C ALA A 65 -5.83 8.21 -24.50
N PRO A 66 -6.94 8.96 -24.55
CA PRO A 66 -8.23 8.43 -24.17
C PRO A 66 -8.60 7.17 -24.97
N PHE A 67 -9.06 6.13 -24.26
CA PHE A 67 -9.48 4.86 -24.85
C PHE A 67 -8.39 4.05 -25.58
N ASP A 68 -7.11 4.38 -25.40
CA ASP A 68 -6.01 3.58 -25.94
C ASP A 68 -5.99 2.18 -25.30
N LYS A 69 -6.00 1.15 -26.16
CA LYS A 69 -6.04 -0.26 -25.75
C LYS A 69 -4.68 -0.93 -25.71
N ASP A 70 -3.71 -0.35 -26.40
CA ASP A 70 -2.42 -0.98 -26.64
C ASP A 70 -1.42 -0.51 -25.59
N ASN A 71 -1.39 0.81 -25.34
CA ASN A 71 -0.47 1.41 -24.38
C ASN A 71 -1.15 1.61 -23.03
N ARG A 72 -0.73 0.84 -22.02
CA ARG A 72 -1.36 0.87 -20.70
C ARG A 72 -0.37 0.70 -19.56
N VAL A 73 -0.59 1.47 -18.51
CA VAL A 73 0.10 1.34 -17.22
C VAL A 73 -0.91 0.91 -16.17
N ARG A 74 -0.74 -0.29 -15.61
CA ARG A 74 -1.61 -0.86 -14.59
C ARG A 74 -0.98 -0.72 -13.22
N LEU A 75 -1.61 0.03 -12.33
CA LEU A 75 -1.11 0.39 -11.01
C LEU A 75 -2.00 -0.17 -9.89
N PRO A 76 -1.44 -0.73 -8.81
CA PRO A 76 -2.21 -1.08 -7.62
C PRO A 76 -2.52 0.17 -6.80
N LEU A 77 -3.79 0.38 -6.42
CA LEU A 77 -4.25 1.54 -5.65
C LEU A 77 -3.58 1.62 -4.26
N GLU A 78 -3.14 0.48 -3.72
CA GLU A 78 -2.46 0.38 -2.43
C GLU A 78 -1.09 1.05 -2.39
N ARG A 79 -0.43 1.21 -3.55
CA ARG A 79 0.88 1.86 -3.66
C ARG A 79 0.78 3.30 -4.17
N VAL A 80 -0.44 3.80 -4.37
CA VAL A 80 -0.66 5.18 -4.82
C VAL A 80 -0.66 6.09 -3.61
N SER A 81 0.23 7.08 -3.63
CA SER A 81 0.32 8.10 -2.58
C SER A 81 -0.67 9.23 -2.83
N THR A 82 -0.71 9.79 -4.05
CA THR A 82 -1.62 10.87 -4.42
C THR A 82 -2.19 10.68 -5.83
N ILE A 83 -3.42 11.17 -6.04
CA ILE A 83 -4.06 11.27 -7.35
C ILE A 83 -4.58 12.69 -7.51
N GLU A 84 -4.11 13.38 -8.54
CA GLU A 84 -4.48 14.76 -8.85
C GLU A 84 -5.11 14.81 -10.24
N SER A 85 -6.23 15.53 -10.38
CA SER A 85 -6.94 15.67 -11.64
C SER A 85 -6.63 16.99 -12.33
N GLY A 86 -6.64 17.02 -13.66
CA GLY A 86 -6.54 18.26 -14.44
C GLY A 86 -5.11 18.72 -14.70
N VAL A 87 -4.13 17.84 -14.52
CA VAL A 87 -2.73 18.10 -14.91
C VAL A 87 -2.58 17.82 -16.39
N ILE A 88 -2.34 18.87 -17.19
CA ILE A 88 -2.29 18.78 -18.67
C ILE A 88 -0.85 18.87 -19.20
N GLU A 89 0.03 19.53 -18.45
CA GLU A 89 1.37 19.91 -18.94
C GLU A 89 2.33 18.72 -19.11
N ASP A 90 2.17 17.65 -18.31
CA ASP A 90 3.10 16.51 -18.25
C ASP A 90 2.51 15.20 -18.79
N ILE A 91 1.45 15.23 -19.61
CA ILE A 91 0.82 14.00 -20.10
C ILE A 91 1.81 13.18 -20.94
N ALA A 92 1.99 11.92 -20.58
CA ALA A 92 2.93 11.00 -21.22
C ALA A 92 2.43 10.47 -22.59
N TYR A 93 2.18 11.37 -23.55
CA TYR A 93 1.65 11.03 -24.88
C TYR A 93 2.53 10.05 -25.68
N HIS A 94 3.85 10.07 -25.44
CA HIS A 94 4.81 9.21 -26.14
C HIS A 94 5.01 7.84 -25.49
N PHE A 95 4.29 7.56 -24.40
CA PHE A 95 4.39 6.26 -23.74
C PHE A 95 3.90 5.14 -24.68
N THR A 96 4.75 4.12 -24.86
CA THR A 96 4.44 2.95 -25.67
C THR A 96 4.65 1.67 -24.86
N GLY A 97 3.78 0.69 -25.07
CA GLY A 97 3.85 -0.62 -24.43
C GLY A 97 2.97 -0.79 -23.19
N ARG A 98 3.21 -1.88 -22.46
CA ARG A 98 2.38 -2.30 -21.32
C ARG A 98 3.22 -2.49 -20.08
N ILE A 99 2.87 -1.76 -19.02
CA ILE A 99 3.49 -1.89 -17.70
C ILE A 99 2.41 -2.37 -16.73
N THR A 100 2.73 -3.36 -15.92
CA THR A 100 1.89 -3.76 -14.79
C THR A 100 2.73 -3.78 -13.53
N ILE A 101 2.41 -2.86 -12.62
CA ILE A 101 3.03 -2.81 -11.30
C ILE A 101 2.30 -3.82 -10.41
N HIS A 102 3.10 -4.66 -9.75
CA HIS A 102 2.57 -5.59 -8.76
C HIS A 102 2.44 -4.86 -7.42
N PRO A 103 1.36 -5.10 -6.64
CA PRO A 103 1.41 -4.79 -5.23
C PRO A 103 2.50 -5.71 -4.67
N ASP A 104 3.66 -5.17 -4.34
CA ASP A 104 4.63 -5.97 -3.61
C ASP A 104 3.90 -6.40 -2.34
N TYR A 105 3.82 -7.71 -2.08
CA TYR A 105 3.25 -8.23 -0.84
C TYR A 105 4.21 -7.94 0.31
N VAL A 106 4.62 -6.69 0.46
CA VAL A 106 5.20 -6.19 1.68
C VAL A 106 4.02 -6.13 2.64
N ASN A 107 4.09 -6.88 3.73
CA ASN A 107 3.21 -6.63 4.86
C ASN A 107 3.38 -5.17 5.25
N ASN A 108 2.50 -4.27 4.77
CA ASN A 108 2.32 -2.91 5.26
C ASN A 108 1.67 -2.93 6.66
N MET A 109 2.12 -3.86 7.51
CA MET A 109 1.96 -3.79 8.93
C MET A 109 3.03 -2.83 9.45
N PRO A 110 2.69 -1.94 10.40
CA PRO A 110 3.72 -1.17 11.07
C PRO A 110 4.81 -2.12 11.57
N SER A 111 6.08 -1.81 11.27
CA SER A 111 7.21 -2.64 11.72
C SER A 111 7.02 -2.93 13.20
N ARG A 112 7.11 -4.20 13.63
CA ARG A 112 7.05 -4.60 15.04
C ARG A 112 8.32 -4.11 15.75
N ARG A 113 8.55 -2.80 15.81
CA ARG A 113 9.66 -2.16 16.52
C ARG A 113 9.26 -2.08 17.99
N GLY A 114 9.71 -3.06 18.76
CA GLY A 114 9.98 -2.92 20.19
C GLY A 114 8.77 -2.94 21.12
N VAL A 115 8.05 -4.06 21.21
CA VAL A 115 7.59 -4.49 22.54
C VAL A 115 8.83 -5.11 23.20
N ARG A 116 9.52 -4.29 23.99
CA ARG A 116 10.57 -4.75 24.89
C ARG A 116 9.92 -5.80 25.80
N THR A 117 10.23 -7.07 25.57
CA THR A 117 9.96 -8.13 26.54
C THR A 117 10.46 -7.65 27.90
N PRO A 118 9.67 -7.71 28.99
CA PRO A 118 10.24 -7.50 30.30
C PRO A 118 11.32 -8.58 30.47
N ALA A 119 12.54 -8.09 30.59
CA ALA A 119 13.72 -8.89 30.81
C ALA A 119 13.46 -9.86 31.97
N ALA A 120 13.78 -11.13 31.72
CA ALA A 120 13.98 -12.09 32.77
C ALA A 120 14.90 -11.47 33.83
N ALA A 121 14.32 -11.15 35.00
CA ALA A 121 15.09 -10.83 36.19
C ALA A 121 15.76 -12.14 36.62
N GLY A 122 17.01 -12.32 36.20
CA GLY A 122 17.91 -13.29 36.78
C GLY A 122 18.16 -12.92 38.23
N ILE A 123 17.72 -13.78 39.14
CA ILE A 123 18.33 -13.90 40.47
C ILE A 123 19.55 -14.80 40.31
N LEU A 124 20.67 -14.27 40.79
CA LEU A 124 22.03 -14.72 40.58
C LEU A 124 22.47 -15.64 41.74
N LEU A 125 22.98 -16.84 41.38
CA LEU A 125 23.96 -17.70 42.09
C LEU A 125 23.55 -18.27 43.48
N LEU A 126 23.94 -19.49 43.89
CA LEU A 126 25.29 -20.05 43.94
C LEU A 126 25.25 -21.53 44.43
N PHE A 127 26.28 -22.31 44.07
CA PHE A 127 26.74 -23.62 44.61
C PHE A 127 25.91 -24.89 44.31
N GLN A 128 26.46 -26.09 44.21
CA GLN A 128 27.71 -26.71 43.71
C GLN A 128 27.44 -28.22 43.85
N TRP A 129 27.68 -28.96 42.77
CA TRP A 129 28.12 -30.37 42.70
C TRP A 129 27.91 -31.30 43.91
N VAL A 130 27.25 -32.46 43.71
CA VAL A 130 27.81 -33.84 43.87
C VAL A 130 26.69 -34.91 43.80
N THR A 131 27.11 -36.03 43.23
CA THR A 131 26.48 -37.26 42.73
C THR A 131 25.76 -38.21 43.72
N LYS A 132 25.09 -39.22 43.12
CA LYS A 132 24.65 -40.56 43.60
C LYS A 132 23.26 -40.58 44.28
N SER A 133 22.24 -41.30 43.82
CA SER A 133 22.02 -42.69 43.37
C SER A 133 21.16 -43.43 44.41
N HIS A 134 20.23 -44.25 43.91
CA HIS A 134 19.46 -45.32 44.54
C HIS A 134 18.04 -45.02 45.02
N SER A 135 17.13 -45.68 44.32
CA SER A 135 15.85 -46.25 44.76
C SER A 135 15.89 -46.77 46.19
N PHE A 136 14.80 -46.57 46.94
CA PHE A 136 13.80 -47.59 47.28
C PHE A 136 12.55 -46.91 47.81
#